data_AF-A0A1Q4FRA8-F1
#
_entry.id   AF-A0A1Q4FRA8-F1
#
_cell.length_a   1.000
_cell.length_b   1.000
_cell.length_c   1.000
_cell.angle_alpha   90.00
_cell.angle_beta   90.00
_cell.angle_gamma   90.00
#
_symmetry.space_group_name_H-M   'P 1'
#
loop_
_entity.id
_entity.type
_entity.pdbx_description
1 polymer ?
#
loop_
_entity_poly.entity_id
_entity_poly.type
_entity_poly.pdbx_seq_one_letter_code
_entity_poly.pdbx_strand_id
1 'polypeptide(L)' 'MEVAMKREWFAAIAAVLMVLPACATDGRSQFARNERIVVDAQYVNEVNNASRLTGVNVTWVNPPTKRVPAGSNSDN' A
#
# COMPACT_ATOMS: atom_id res chain seq x y z
N MET A 1 -37.75 41.26 12.32
CA MET A 1 -37.63 40.16 11.33
C MET A 1 -36.17 39.79 11.01
N GLU A 2 -35.17 40.65 11.26
CA GLU A 2 -33.75 40.35 10.98
C GLU A 2 -33.12 39.22 11.81
N VAL A 3 -33.59 38.97 13.03
CA VAL A 3 -33.02 37.94 13.92
C VAL A 3 -33.36 36.52 13.45
N ALA A 4 -34.53 36.33 12.83
CA ALA A 4 -34.97 35.04 12.30
C ALA A 4 -34.13 34.63 11.09
N MET A 5 -33.92 35.56 10.16
CA MET A 5 -33.12 35.34 8.95
C MET A 5 -31.68 34.94 9.31
N LYS A 6 -31.03 35.65 10.24
CA LYS A 6 -29.68 35.30 10.74
C LYS A 6 -29.62 33.89 11.31
N ARG A 7 -30.64 33.46 12.06
CA ARG A 7 -30.71 32.13 12.68
C ARG A 7 -30.82 31.01 11.65
N GLU A 8 -31.51 31.25 10.53
CA GLU A 8 -31.62 30.30 9.41
C GLU A 8 -30.30 30.18 8.63
N TRP A 9 -29.57 31.28 8.45
CA TRP A 9 -28.23 31.25 7.86
C TRP A 9 -27.25 30.42 8.70
N PHE A 10 -27.27 30.56 10.04
CA PHE A 10 -26.41 29.75 10.91
C PHE A 10 -26.75 28.26 10.88
N ALA A 11 -28.04 27.91 10.82
CA ALA A 11 -28.47 26.51 10.70
C ALA A 11 -28.03 25.88 9.37
N ALA A 12 -28.12 26.64 8.27
CA ALA A 12 -27.66 26.18 6.96
C ALA A 12 -26.13 25.95 6.93
N ILE A 13 -25.35 26.87 7.52
CA ILE A 13 -23.89 26.74 7.59
C ILE A 13 -23.47 25.53 8.45
N ALA A 14 -24.15 25.30 9.59
CA ALA A 14 -23.89 24.14 10.44
C ALA A 14 -24.21 22.81 9.72
N ALA A 15 -25.29 22.75 8.93
CA ALA A 15 -25.62 21.57 8.15
C ALA A 15 -24.57 21.27 7.06
N VAL A 16 -24.06 22.31 6.38
CA VAL A 16 -22.99 22.16 5.37
C VAL A 16 -21.66 21.71 6.00
N LEU A 17 -21.33 22.22 7.19
CA LEU A 17 -20.11 21.84 7.91
C LEU A 17 -20.10 20.37 8.35
N MET A 18 -21.27 19.77 8.61
CA MET A 18 -21.36 18.35 8.97
C MET A 18 -21.24 17.38 7.78
N VAL A 19 -21.37 17.85 6.54
CA VAL A 19 -21.25 17.01 5.33
C VAL A 19 -19.81 16.90 4.82
N LEU A 20 -18.96 17.88 5.12
CA LEU A 20 -17.54 17.90 4.71
C LEU A 20 -16.69 16.70 5.20
N PRO A 21 -16.82 16.17 6.44
CA PRO A 21 -15.99 15.05 6.88
C PRO A 21 -16.32 13.72 6.19
N ALA A 22 -17.48 13.59 5.55
CA ALA A 22 -17.84 12.41 4.78
C ALA A 22 -17.11 12.32 3.43
N CYS A 23 -16.57 13.43 2.91
CA CYS A 23 -15.79 13.45 1.66
C CYS A 23 -14.28 13.28 1.88
N ALA A 24 -13.77 13.48 3.10
CA ALA A 24 -12.35 13.33 3.41
C ALA A 24 -11.98 11.93 3.94
N THR A 25 -12.96 11.04 4.16
CA THR A 25 -12.75 9.76 4.84
C THR A 25 -12.66 8.55 3.91
N ASP A 26 -11.88 8.64 2.84
CA ASP A 26 -11.15 7.45 2.41
C ASP A 26 -9.82 7.41 3.16
N GLY A 27 -9.93 7.17 4.48
CA GLY A 27 -8.83 7.00 5.44
C GLY A 27 -8.02 5.73 5.22
N ARG A 28 -7.82 5.33 3.95
CA ARG A 28 -6.91 4.27 3.55
C ARG A 28 -5.77 4.92 2.80
N SER A 29 -4.71 5.26 3.53
CA SER A 29 -3.40 5.45 2.95
C SER A 29 -2.99 4.14 2.26
N GLN A 30 -3.34 4.00 0.98
CA GLN A 30 -2.96 2.83 0.16
C GLN A 30 -1.44 2.67 0.07
N PHE A 31 -0.69 3.71 0.44
CA PHE A 31 0.77 3.78 0.44
C PHE A 31 1.46 3.04 1.60
N ALA A 32 0.73 2.57 2.63
CA ALA A 32 1.38 2.02 3.84
C ALA A 32 1.26 0.49 4.01
N ARG A 33 0.42 -0.21 3.24
CA ARG A 33 0.10 -1.64 3.51
C ARG A 33 0.28 -2.62 2.36
N ASN A 34 0.66 -2.16 1.17
CA ASN A 34 0.61 -2.99 -0.03
C ASN A 34 1.99 -3.35 -0.61
N GLU A 35 3.01 -3.48 0.22
CA GLU A 35 4.32 -3.99 -0.23
C GLU A 35 4.64 -5.29 0.50
N ARG A 36 4.72 -6.39 -0.25
CA ARG A 36 5.21 -7.68 0.27
C ARG A 36 6.69 -7.79 -0.08
N ILE A 37 7.52 -8.09 0.91
CA ILE A 37 8.92 -8.46 0.67
C ILE A 37 8.92 -9.97 0.37
N VAL A 38 9.34 -10.34 -0.83
CA VAL A 38 9.41 -11.73 -1.30
C VAL A 38 10.84 -12.03 -1.73
N VAL A 39 11.30 -13.26 -1.49
CA VAL A 39 12.59 -13.72 -1.99
C VAL A 39 12.59 -13.69 -3.51
N ASP A 40 13.65 -13.16 -4.10
CA ASP A 40 13.78 -13.13 -5.55
C ASP A 40 14.20 -14.51 -6.09
N ALA A 41 13.20 -15.38 -6.27
CA ALA A 41 13.40 -16.77 -6.67
C ALA A 41 14.15 -16.91 -8.00
N GLN A 42 13.94 -15.99 -8.94
CA GLN A 42 14.62 -16.00 -10.23
C GLN A 42 16.13 -15.82 -10.04
N TYR A 43 16.52 -14.77 -9.33
CA TYR A 43 17.93 -14.48 -9.07
C TYR A 43 18.61 -15.62 -8.28
N VAL A 44 17.95 -16.13 -7.24
CA VAL A 44 18.46 -17.27 -6.47
C VAL A 44 18.69 -18.48 -7.36
N ASN A 45 17.77 -18.74 -8.31
CA ASN A 45 17.89 -19.87 -9.23
C ASN A 45 19.03 -19.69 -10.24
N GLU A 46 19.20 -18.48 -10.78
CA GLU A 46 20.32 -18.15 -11.68
C GLU A 46 21.68 -18.39 -11.01
N VAL A 47 21.85 -17.89 -9.78
CA VAL A 47 23.08 -18.10 -9.00
C VAL A 47 23.30 -19.57 -8.67
N ASN A 48 22.25 -20.29 -8.25
CA ASN A 48 22.36 -21.72 -7.96
C ASN A 48 22.71 -22.54 -9.22
N ASN A 49 22.20 -22.16 -10.38
CA ASN A 49 22.55 -22.81 -11.64
C ASN A 49 24.02 -22.56 -12.00
N ALA A 50 24.49 -21.32 -11.90
CA ALA A 50 25.89 -20.97 -12.12
C ALA A 50 26.84 -21.68 -11.13
N SER A 51 26.43 -21.81 -9.87
CA SER A 51 27.24 -22.48 -8.85
C SER A 51 27.37 -23.98 -9.12
N ARG A 52 26.29 -24.63 -9.57
CA ARG A 52 26.33 -26.05 -9.97
C ARG A 52 27.25 -26.29 -11.15
N LEU A 53 27.25 -25.42 -12.15
CA LEU A 53 28.15 -25.51 -13.31
C LEU A 53 29.62 -25.37 -12.92
N THR A 54 29.92 -24.66 -11.83
CA THR A 54 31.27 -24.46 -11.31
C THR A 54 31.66 -25.46 -10.22
N GLY A 55 30.76 -26.38 -9.85
CA GLY A 55 30.99 -27.36 -8.78
C GLY A 55 30.93 -26.78 -7.36
N VAL A 56 30.43 -25.56 -7.19
CA VAL A 56 30.32 -24.86 -5.92
C VAL A 56 28.91 -24.98 -5.34
N ASN A 57 28.81 -25.34 -4.06
CA ASN A 57 27.53 -25.38 -3.35
C ASN A 57 27.29 -24.06 -2.59
N VAL A 58 26.18 -23.38 -2.90
CA VAL A 58 25.82 -22.09 -2.29
C VAL A 58 24.71 -22.32 -1.28
N THR A 59 24.91 -21.82 -0.06
CA THR A 59 23.90 -21.83 1.01
C THR A 59 23.52 -20.40 1.36
N TRP A 60 22.24 -20.09 1.28
CA TRP A 60 21.71 -18.75 1.55
C TRP A 60 21.38 -18.58 3.03
N VAL A 61 22.12 -17.72 3.73
CA VAL A 61 21.79 -17.33 5.12
C VAL A 61 20.75 -16.20 5.15
N ASN A 62 20.84 -15.29 4.17
CA ASN A 62 19.84 -14.24 3.93
C ASN A 62 19.67 -14.08 2.41
N PRO A 63 18.71 -14.78 1.79
CA PRO A 63 18.53 -14.72 0.35
C PRO A 63 18.05 -13.32 -0.09
N PRO A 64 18.44 -12.85 -1.29
CA PRO A 64 18.04 -11.55 -1.80
C PRO A 64 16.52 -11.46 -1.96
N THR A 65 15.97 -10.31 -1.56
CA THR A 65 14.53 -10.06 -1.57
C THR A 65 14.18 -8.86 -2.43
N LYS A 66 13.04 -8.94 -3.12
CA LYS A 66 12.44 -7.83 -3.85
C LYS A 66 11.12 -7.41 -3.22
N ARG A 67 10.78 -6.13 -3.39
CA ARG A 67 9.47 -5.58 -3.00
C ARG A 67 8.49 -5.79 -4.14
N VAL A 68 7.36 -6.43 -3.87
CA VAL A 68 6.29 -6.61 -4.85
C VAL A 68 4.99 -5.96 -4.36
N PRO A 69 4.17 -5.38 -5.27
CA PRO A 69 2.86 -4.84 -4.91
C PRO A 69 1.96 -5.95 -4.35
N ALA A 70 1.27 -5.68 -3.23
CA ALA A 70 0.27 -6.59 -2.69
C ALA A 70 -0.90 -6.68 -3.67
N GLY A 71 -1.05 -7.84 -4.31
CA GLY A 71 -2.02 -8.07 -5.38
C GLY A 71 -1.38 -8.56 -6.69
N SER A 72 -0.06 -8.48 -6.85
CA SER A 72 0.62 -9.21 -7.93
C SER A 72 0.69 -10.70 -7.57
N ASN A 73 -0.37 -11.45 -7.87
CA ASN A 73 -0.27 -12.90 -8.02
C ASN A 73 0.57 -13.18 -9.28
N SER A 74 1.87 -13.01 -9.17
CA SER A 74 2.83 -13.65 -10.07
C SER A 74 3.49 -14.78 -9.29
N ASP A 75 2.68 -15.77 -8.97
CA ASP A 75 3.14 -17.15 -8.81
C ASP A 75 3.19 -17.74 -10.23
N ASN A 76 4.24 -17.42 -10.98
CA ASN A 76 4.67 -18.21 -12.13
C ASN A 76 6.17 -18.01 -12.40
#